data_AF-A0A2A4K4N5-F1
#
_entry.id   AF-A0A2A4K4N5-F1
#
_cell.length_a   1.000
_cell.length_b   1.000
_cell.length_c   1.000
_cell.angle_alpha   90.00
_cell.angle_beta   90.00
_cell.angle_gamma   90.00
#
_symmetry.space_group_name_H-M   'P 1'
#
loop_
_entity.id
_entity.type
_entity.pdbx_description
1 polymer ?
#
loop_
_entity_poly.entity_id
_entity_poly.type
_entity_poly.pdbx_seq_one_letter_code
_entity_poly.pdbx_strand_id
1 'polypeptide(L)'
;MWISRGKIVADYIKSDKPVKTYINQIKNYTENCNEFVFVSIEFRHGTPLISSYSNANDELVEHKDNYIGFGNSLPEKPLKKVEAGRNKLKEILTTFNKVCMQQELVDKLIELLKWEESHLPDHQLETRRPNLFKELSSVYVCIPQGRYGTRTHTIVLVTKTGHMNVIEITQASPIDPLSPKWVRTEYQFDL
;
A
#
# COMPACT_ATOMS: atom_id res chain seq x y z
N MET A 1 -3.43 -23.59 -13.41
CA MET A 1 -4.08 -22.31 -13.76
C MET A 1 -4.37 -21.61 -12.44
N TRP A 2 -3.74 -20.48 -12.15
CA TRP A 2 -3.92 -19.78 -10.87
C TRP A 2 -5.28 -19.09 -10.81
N ILE A 3 -5.96 -19.19 -9.66
CA ILE A 3 -7.23 -18.53 -9.44
C ILE A 3 -6.99 -17.05 -9.12
N SER A 4 -7.93 -16.18 -9.51
CA SER A 4 -7.83 -14.73 -9.28
C SER A 4 -7.99 -14.37 -7.79
N ARG A 5 -7.16 -13.47 -7.29
CA ARG A 5 -7.27 -12.93 -5.92
C ARG A 5 -8.41 -11.92 -5.75
N GLY A 6 -9.03 -11.47 -6.85
CA GLY A 6 -9.93 -10.31 -6.85
C GLY A 6 -11.18 -10.48 -5.96
N LYS A 7 -11.66 -11.71 -5.76
CA LYS A 7 -12.81 -11.99 -4.88
C LYS A 7 -12.47 -11.86 -3.39
N ILE A 8 -11.21 -12.02 -3.00
CA ILE A 8 -10.79 -12.01 -1.58
C ILE A 8 -11.18 -10.68 -0.92
N VAL A 9 -10.77 -9.55 -1.50
CA VAL A 9 -11.08 -8.23 -0.92
C VAL A 9 -12.58 -7.92 -1.02
N ALA A 10 -13.20 -8.25 -2.15
CA ALA A 10 -14.62 -7.96 -2.39
C ALA A 10 -15.54 -8.74 -1.43
N ASP A 11 -15.25 -10.01 -1.15
CA ASP A 11 -16.03 -10.84 -0.26
C ASP A 11 -15.77 -10.48 1.21
N TYR A 12 -14.55 -10.07 1.56
CA TYR A 12 -14.25 -9.58 2.92
C TYR A 12 -15.07 -8.34 3.27
N ILE A 13 -15.05 -7.32 2.40
CA ILE A 13 -15.76 -6.04 2.64
C ILE A 13 -17.28 -6.24 2.71
N LYS A 14 -17.82 -7.26 2.02
CA LYS A 14 -19.25 -7.63 2.07
C LYS A 14 -19.61 -8.49 3.28
N SER A 15 -18.61 -8.98 4.02
CA SER A 15 -18.82 -9.81 5.19
C SER A 15 -18.77 -8.99 6.47
N ASP A 16 -19.45 -9.47 7.49
CA ASP A 16 -19.41 -8.97 8.89
C ASP A 16 -18.37 -9.73 9.73
N LYS A 17 -17.51 -10.52 9.09
CA LYS A 17 -16.64 -11.47 9.77
C LYS A 17 -15.33 -10.80 10.20
N PRO A 18 -14.85 -11.05 11.43
CA PRO A 18 -13.50 -10.66 11.84
C PRO A 18 -12.45 -11.26 10.90
N VAL A 19 -11.34 -10.56 10.66
CA VAL A 19 -10.30 -10.98 9.71
C VAL A 19 -9.84 -12.43 9.91
N LYS A 20 -9.63 -12.85 11.17
CA LYS A 20 -9.19 -14.22 11.49
C LYS A 20 -10.17 -15.28 11.00
N THR A 21 -11.47 -15.04 11.18
CA THR A 21 -12.53 -15.95 10.74
C THR A 21 -12.61 -15.98 9.22
N TYR A 22 -12.48 -14.81 8.57
CA TYR A 22 -12.50 -14.70 7.12
C TYR A 22 -11.34 -15.46 6.47
N ILE A 23 -10.10 -15.25 6.94
CA ILE A 23 -8.91 -15.94 6.43
C ILE A 23 -9.04 -17.46 6.56
N ASN A 24 -9.52 -17.96 7.70
CA ASN A 24 -9.72 -19.40 7.90
C ASN A 24 -10.73 -20.00 6.90
N GLN A 25 -11.75 -19.25 6.48
CA GLN A 25 -12.76 -19.72 5.53
C GLN A 25 -12.23 -19.79 4.09
N ILE A 26 -11.26 -18.95 3.74
CA ILE A 26 -10.74 -18.88 2.38
C ILE A 26 -9.45 -19.68 2.17
N LYS A 27 -8.92 -20.40 3.18
CA LYS A 27 -7.63 -21.13 3.06
C LYS A 27 -7.51 -22.00 1.82
N ASN A 28 -8.51 -22.85 1.56
CA ASN A 28 -8.51 -23.72 0.37
C ASN A 28 -8.49 -22.91 -0.95
N TYR A 29 -9.05 -21.70 -0.94
CA TYR A 29 -9.02 -20.79 -2.09
C TYR A 29 -7.65 -20.11 -2.24
N THR A 30 -7.01 -19.72 -1.14
CA THR A 30 -5.74 -18.99 -1.15
C THR A 30 -4.56 -19.87 -1.55
N GLU A 31 -4.62 -21.19 -1.30
CA GLU A 31 -3.64 -22.17 -1.78
C GLU A 31 -3.56 -22.23 -3.32
N ASN A 32 -4.64 -21.91 -4.01
CA ASN A 32 -4.73 -21.90 -5.47
C ASN A 32 -4.41 -20.52 -6.09
N CYS A 33 -3.99 -19.55 -5.27
CA CYS A 33 -3.62 -18.20 -5.69
C CYS A 33 -2.10 -18.05 -5.71
N ASN A 34 -1.58 -17.20 -6.61
CA ASN A 34 -0.22 -16.69 -6.48
C ASN A 34 -0.03 -15.98 -5.14
N GLU A 35 1.20 -15.98 -4.63
CA GLU A 35 1.56 -15.30 -3.37
C GLU A 35 0.97 -13.88 -3.29
N PHE A 36 0.45 -13.53 -2.12
CA PHE A 36 -0.06 -12.21 -1.82
C PHE A 36 0.08 -11.88 -0.34
N VAL A 37 0.07 -10.58 -0.06
CA VAL A 37 -0.15 -10.04 1.28
C VAL A 37 -1.52 -9.38 1.28
N PHE A 38 -2.42 -9.86 2.14
CA PHE A 38 -3.72 -9.26 2.40
C PHE A 38 -3.60 -8.39 3.64
N VAL A 39 -3.88 -7.10 3.53
CA VAL A 39 -3.81 -6.14 4.64
C VAL A 39 -5.23 -5.71 4.98
N SER A 40 -5.60 -5.84 6.26
CA SER A 40 -6.88 -5.39 6.79
C SER A 40 -6.67 -4.33 7.87
N ILE A 41 -7.54 -3.33 7.88
CA ILE A 41 -7.61 -2.30 8.91
C ILE A 41 -9.05 -2.28 9.43
N GLU A 42 -9.26 -2.67 10.68
CA GLU A 42 -10.55 -2.57 11.36
C GLU A 42 -10.53 -1.35 12.29
N PHE A 43 -11.32 -0.33 11.97
CA PHE A 43 -11.49 0.83 12.84
C PHE A 43 -12.36 0.44 14.04
N ARG A 44 -11.75 0.38 15.23
CA ARG A 44 -12.43 0.15 16.52
C ARG A 44 -12.48 1.46 17.29
N HIS A 45 -13.30 1.54 18.35
CA HIS A 45 -13.24 2.66 19.30
C HIS A 45 -11.84 2.73 19.92
N GLY A 46 -10.99 3.64 19.43
CA GLY A 46 -9.58 3.77 19.85
C GLY A 46 -8.59 3.49 18.72
N THR A 47 -7.62 2.61 18.99
CA THR A 47 -6.57 2.27 18.02
C THR A 47 -7.10 1.28 16.97
N PRO A 48 -6.92 1.54 15.67
CA PRO A 48 -7.33 0.59 14.64
C PRO A 48 -6.56 -0.73 14.77
N LEU A 49 -7.24 -1.85 14.55
CA LEU A 49 -6.60 -3.15 14.45
C LEU A 49 -6.06 -3.30 13.02
N ILE A 50 -4.74 -3.39 12.89
CA ILE A 50 -4.07 -3.61 11.61
C ILE A 50 -3.55 -5.05 11.58
N SER A 51 -3.88 -5.79 10.53
CA SER A 51 -3.41 -7.16 10.36
C SER A 51 -2.97 -7.42 8.93
N SER A 52 -2.00 -8.31 8.76
CA SER A 52 -1.62 -8.83 7.45
C SER A 52 -1.64 -10.35 7.43
N TYR A 53 -2.17 -10.92 6.36
CA TYR A 53 -2.09 -12.35 6.05
C TYR A 53 -1.25 -12.56 4.81
N SER A 54 -0.41 -13.60 4.81
CA SER A 54 0.28 -14.07 3.61
C SER A 54 0.02 -15.55 3.38
N ASN A 55 -0.38 -15.90 2.15
CA ASN A 55 -0.56 -17.30 1.77
C ASN A 55 0.77 -18.03 1.47
N ALA A 56 1.90 -17.32 1.49
CA ALA A 56 3.22 -17.93 1.29
C ALA A 56 3.73 -18.68 2.54
N ASN A 57 3.33 -18.23 3.73
CA ASN A 57 3.67 -18.83 5.03
C ASN A 57 2.43 -19.23 5.85
N ASP A 58 1.23 -18.92 5.36
CA ASP A 58 -0.06 -19.13 6.05
C ASP A 58 -0.12 -18.44 7.43
N GLU A 59 0.53 -17.28 7.55
CA GLU A 59 0.59 -16.51 8.81
C GLU A 59 -0.31 -15.28 8.76
N LEU A 60 -1.11 -15.10 9.82
CA LEU A 60 -1.86 -13.88 10.10
C LEU A 60 -1.17 -13.15 11.26
N VAL A 61 -0.67 -11.96 10.98
CA VAL A 61 0.11 -11.12 11.91
C VAL A 61 -0.67 -9.87 12.25
N GLU A 62 -0.80 -9.57 13.55
CA GLU A 62 -1.28 -8.30 14.05
C GLU A 62 -0.12 -7.31 14.21
N HIS A 63 -0.27 -6.11 13.67
CA HIS A 63 0.77 -5.07 13.70
C HIS A 63 0.47 -4.04 14.78
N LYS A 64 1.48 -3.73 15.60
CA LYS A 64 1.37 -2.76 16.71
C LYS A 64 2.24 -1.51 16.51
N ASP A 65 3.04 -1.48 15.45
CA ASP A 65 3.87 -0.34 15.12
C ASP A 65 3.04 0.84 14.62
N ASN A 66 3.46 2.06 14.99
CA ASN A 66 2.81 3.30 14.53
C ASN A 66 3.04 3.58 13.03
N TYR A 67 4.08 2.99 12.45
CA TYR A 67 4.47 3.18 11.05
C TYR A 67 4.73 1.82 10.44
N ILE A 68 3.91 1.42 9.47
CA ILE A 68 3.98 0.10 8.85
C ILE A 68 4.10 0.30 7.34
N GLY A 69 4.94 -0.53 6.70
CA GLY A 69 5.13 -0.52 5.25
C GLY A 69 4.91 -1.93 4.70
N PHE A 70 4.14 -2.03 3.63
CA PHE A 70 3.92 -3.28 2.90
C PHE A 70 4.37 -3.12 1.45
N GLY A 71 4.81 -4.22 0.85
CA GLY A 71 5.20 -4.26 -0.55
C GLY A 71 4.97 -5.64 -1.15
N ASN A 72 5.59 -5.89 -2.30
CA ASN A 72 5.52 -7.21 -2.95
C ASN A 72 6.51 -8.19 -2.33
N SER A 73 6.55 -8.27 -1.00
CA SER A 73 7.38 -9.17 -0.20
C SER A 73 6.70 -9.47 1.13
N LEU A 74 7.19 -10.50 1.84
CA LEU A 74 6.74 -10.79 3.20
C LEU A 74 7.03 -9.60 4.14
N PRO A 75 6.13 -9.23 5.07
CA PRO A 75 6.36 -8.12 5.99
C PRO A 75 7.65 -8.23 6.83
N GLU A 76 8.08 -9.45 7.16
CA GLU A 76 9.28 -9.74 7.96
C GLU A 76 10.57 -9.59 7.15
N LYS A 77 10.44 -9.58 5.82
CA LYS A 77 11.52 -9.36 4.85
C LYS A 77 11.05 -8.28 3.88
N PRO A 78 11.02 -7.00 4.28
CA PRO A 78 10.58 -5.93 3.39
C PRO A 78 11.64 -5.62 2.32
N LEU A 79 11.18 -5.17 1.15
CA LEU A 79 12.05 -4.55 0.15
C LEU A 79 12.67 -3.27 0.72
N LYS A 80 13.88 -2.91 0.29
CA LYS A 80 14.60 -1.72 0.78
C LYS A 80 13.84 -0.43 0.56
N LYS A 81 13.12 -0.32 -0.55
CA LYS A 81 12.22 0.82 -0.82
C LYS A 81 11.05 0.94 0.15
N VAL A 82 10.56 -0.18 0.69
CA VAL A 82 9.48 -0.18 1.68
C VAL A 82 10.01 0.31 3.01
N GLU A 83 11.21 -0.13 3.41
CA GLU A 83 11.88 0.36 4.61
C GLU A 83 12.16 1.87 4.52
N ALA A 84 12.72 2.32 3.39
CA ALA A 84 13.02 3.72 3.14
C ALA A 84 11.75 4.57 3.13
N GLY A 85 10.70 4.13 2.41
CA GLY A 85 9.42 4.82 2.37
C GLY A 85 8.74 4.93 3.75
N ARG A 86 8.79 3.87 4.56
CA ARG A 86 8.29 3.89 5.95
C ARG A 86 9.06 4.89 6.82
N ASN A 87 10.39 4.94 6.70
CA ASN A 87 11.21 5.88 7.47
C ASN A 87 10.92 7.33 7.05
N LYS A 88 10.78 7.58 5.74
CA LYS A 88 10.40 8.90 5.22
C LYS A 88 9.00 9.32 5.65
N LEU A 89 8.04 8.39 5.65
CA LEU A 89 6.70 8.60 6.19
C LEU A 89 6.76 9.04 7.67
N LYS A 90 7.56 8.35 8.49
CA LYS A 90 7.77 8.71 9.89
C LYS A 90 8.33 10.12 10.06
N GLU A 91 9.33 10.50 9.26
CA GLU A 91 9.86 11.87 9.26
C GLU A 91 8.76 12.89 8.95
N ILE A 92 8.03 12.69 7.84
CA ILE A 92 6.94 13.58 7.41
C ILE A 92 5.90 13.73 8.52
N LEU A 93 5.41 12.62 9.09
CA LEU A 93 4.38 12.64 10.14
C LEU A 93 4.88 13.24 11.46
N THR A 94 6.19 13.17 11.73
CA THR A 94 6.78 13.82 12.91
C THR A 94 6.87 15.33 12.73
N THR A 95 7.19 15.79 11.51
CA THR A 95 7.30 17.22 11.18
C THR A 95 5.94 17.90 11.03
N PHE A 96 5.01 17.28 10.29
CA PHE A 96 3.71 17.85 9.92
C PHE A 96 2.58 17.24 10.77
N ASN A 97 2.61 17.48 12.09
CA ASN A 97 1.75 16.81 13.08
C ASN A 97 0.61 17.68 13.64
N LYS A 98 0.36 18.86 13.05
CA LYS A 98 -0.69 19.80 13.50
C LYS A 98 -1.80 19.90 12.45
N VAL A 99 -3.02 20.13 12.91
CA VAL A 99 -4.21 20.30 12.04
C VAL A 99 -4.01 21.44 11.04
N CYS A 100 -3.40 22.56 11.46
CA CYS A 100 -3.12 23.68 10.55
C CYS A 100 -2.11 23.36 9.44
N MET A 101 -1.36 22.26 9.57
CA MET A 101 -0.36 21.80 8.59
C MET A 101 -0.92 20.72 7.65
N GLN A 102 -2.24 20.45 7.67
CA GLN A 102 -2.83 19.35 6.90
C GLN A 102 -2.52 19.41 5.40
N GLN A 103 -2.55 20.60 4.79
CA GLN A 103 -2.22 20.76 3.38
C GLN A 103 -0.75 20.45 3.10
N GLU A 104 0.17 20.97 3.92
CA GLU A 104 1.61 20.69 3.81
C GLU A 104 1.93 19.21 4.04
N LEU A 105 1.22 18.57 4.99
CA LEU A 105 1.30 17.13 5.22
C LEU A 105 0.92 16.37 3.95
N VAL A 106 -0.23 16.68 3.35
CA VAL A 106 -0.69 16.04 2.11
C VAL A 106 0.34 16.23 1.00
N ASP A 107 0.86 17.43 0.80
CA ASP A 107 1.84 17.72 -0.24
C ASP A 107 3.12 16.89 -0.06
N LYS A 108 3.60 16.74 1.19
CA LYS A 108 4.77 15.92 1.51
C LYS A 108 4.53 14.42 1.36
N LEU A 109 3.33 13.95 1.65
CA LEU A 109 2.94 12.56 1.36
C LEU A 109 2.89 12.31 -0.16
N ILE A 110 2.45 13.27 -0.96
CA ILE A 110 2.47 13.17 -2.42
C ILE A 110 3.91 13.11 -2.94
N GLU A 111 4.81 13.94 -2.41
CA GLU A 111 6.25 13.87 -2.73
C GLU A 111 6.83 12.49 -2.43
N LEU A 112 6.52 11.90 -1.25
CA LEU A 112 6.91 10.53 -0.91
C LEU A 112 6.38 9.51 -1.92
N LEU A 113 5.10 9.59 -2.29
CA LEU A 113 4.49 8.66 -3.24
C LEU A 113 5.05 8.79 -4.67
N LYS A 114 5.66 9.94 -4.99
CA LYS A 114 6.35 10.23 -6.25
C LYS A 114 7.88 10.11 -6.15
N TRP A 115 8.40 9.55 -5.06
CA TRP A 115 9.84 9.50 -4.81
C TRP A 115 10.53 8.50 -5.74
N GLU A 116 11.40 9.01 -6.62
CA GLU A 116 12.07 8.25 -7.68
C GLU A 116 13.41 7.63 -7.25
N GLU A 117 13.84 7.87 -6.01
CA GLU A 117 15.11 7.37 -5.51
C GLU A 117 15.14 5.83 -5.52
N SER A 118 16.23 5.29 -6.07
CA SER A 118 16.48 3.85 -6.14
C SER A 118 17.09 3.36 -4.83
N HIS A 119 16.49 2.34 -4.22
CA HIS A 119 16.95 1.76 -2.96
C HIS A 119 17.65 0.42 -3.19
N LEU A 120 18.83 0.46 -3.82
CA LEU A 120 19.72 -0.70 -4.02
C LEU A 120 20.97 -0.58 -3.13
N PRO A 121 21.64 -1.69 -2.79
CA PRO A 121 21.32 -3.08 -3.15
C PRO A 121 20.09 -3.62 -2.41
N ASP A 122 19.30 -4.44 -3.10
CA ASP A 122 18.14 -5.13 -2.51
C ASP A 122 18.12 -6.58 -2.98
N HIS A 123 18.76 -7.46 -2.19
CA HIS A 123 18.87 -8.88 -2.51
C HIS A 123 17.52 -9.57 -2.67
N GLN A 124 16.49 -9.12 -1.96
CA GLN A 124 15.16 -9.71 -2.08
C GLN A 124 14.52 -9.33 -3.41
N LEU A 125 14.65 -8.06 -3.81
CA LEU A 125 14.18 -7.61 -5.11
C LEU A 125 14.96 -8.27 -6.26
N GLU A 126 16.28 -8.35 -6.14
CA GLU A 126 17.17 -9.02 -7.10
C GLU A 126 16.78 -10.49 -7.28
N THR A 127 16.51 -11.22 -6.19
CA THR A 127 16.08 -12.62 -6.25
C THR A 127 14.70 -12.75 -6.90
N ARG A 128 13.74 -11.87 -6.59
CA ARG A 128 12.36 -11.96 -7.09
C ARG A 128 12.22 -11.49 -8.54
N ARG A 129 13.03 -10.51 -8.95
CA ARG A 129 12.93 -9.80 -10.24
C ARG A 129 14.32 -9.53 -10.84
N PRO A 130 15.13 -10.57 -11.13
CA PRO A 130 16.53 -10.40 -11.55
C PRO A 130 16.71 -9.55 -12.81
N ASN A 131 15.70 -9.50 -13.68
CA ASN A 131 15.75 -8.74 -14.93
C ASN A 131 15.15 -7.32 -14.83
N LEU A 132 14.50 -6.97 -13.71
CA LEU A 132 13.76 -5.70 -13.54
C LEU A 132 14.02 -5.01 -12.18
N PHE A 133 14.94 -5.53 -11.37
CA PHE A 133 15.11 -5.06 -9.99
C PHE A 133 15.52 -3.59 -9.92
N LYS A 134 16.29 -3.09 -10.90
CA LYS A 134 16.73 -1.69 -10.96
C LYS A 134 15.58 -0.73 -11.25
N GLU A 135 14.65 -1.14 -12.09
CA GLU A 135 13.48 -0.35 -12.47
C GLU A 135 12.39 -0.40 -11.40
N LEU A 136 12.42 -1.42 -10.54
CA LEU A 136 11.45 -1.65 -9.47
C LEU A 136 11.95 -1.20 -8.09
N SER A 137 13.15 -0.63 -7.97
CA SER A 137 13.79 -0.32 -6.69
C SER A 137 13.38 1.03 -6.08
N SER A 138 12.55 1.81 -6.75
CA SER A 138 12.01 3.08 -6.24
C SER A 138 10.55 2.96 -5.76
N VAL A 139 10.11 3.92 -4.94
CA VAL A 139 8.70 4.03 -4.51
C VAL A 139 7.83 4.35 -5.73
N TYR A 140 8.22 5.36 -6.52
CA TYR A 140 7.60 5.64 -7.80
C TYR A 140 8.25 4.83 -8.93
N VAL A 141 7.52 3.82 -9.43
CA VAL A 141 8.00 2.96 -10.52
C VAL A 141 7.54 3.54 -11.84
N CYS A 142 8.47 3.72 -12.79
CA CYS A 142 8.16 4.10 -14.17
C CYS A 142 9.06 3.31 -15.13
N ILE A 143 8.45 2.45 -15.95
CA ILE A 143 9.11 1.63 -16.97
C ILE A 143 8.44 1.90 -18.33
N PRO A 144 8.78 3.00 -19.02
CA PRO A 144 8.10 3.41 -20.24
C PRO A 144 8.10 2.33 -21.32
N GLN A 145 9.23 1.63 -21.49
CA GLN A 145 9.38 0.56 -22.49
C GLN A 145 8.44 -0.62 -22.24
N GLY A 146 8.14 -0.90 -20.96
CA GLY A 146 7.20 -1.94 -20.56
C GLY A 146 5.75 -1.48 -20.45
N ARG A 147 5.46 -0.19 -20.70
CA ARG A 147 4.17 0.47 -20.39
C ARG A 147 3.69 0.12 -18.98
N TYR A 148 4.63 0.06 -18.03
CA TYR A 148 4.40 -0.38 -16.67
C TYR A 148 4.88 0.68 -15.69
N GLY A 149 4.10 0.94 -14.64
CA GLY A 149 4.47 1.92 -13.62
C GLY A 149 3.31 2.31 -12.74
N THR A 150 3.60 3.22 -11.81
CA THR A 150 2.62 3.81 -10.89
C THR A 150 1.67 4.72 -11.66
N ARG A 151 0.36 4.41 -11.60
CA ARG A 151 -0.70 5.16 -12.30
C ARG A 151 -1.60 5.98 -11.38
N THR A 152 -1.65 5.59 -10.11
CA THR A 152 -2.49 6.21 -9.08
C THR A 152 -1.72 6.26 -7.78
N HIS A 153 -1.86 7.38 -7.08
CA HIS A 153 -1.47 7.55 -5.69
C HIS A 153 -2.73 7.80 -4.88
N THR A 154 -2.87 7.14 -3.73
CA THR A 154 -4.04 7.29 -2.86
C THR A 154 -3.56 7.59 -1.45
N ILE A 155 -4.09 8.65 -0.85
CA ILE A 155 -3.89 9.02 0.55
C ILE A 155 -5.25 8.94 1.23
N VAL A 156 -5.33 8.21 2.35
CA VAL A 156 -6.53 8.13 3.17
C VAL A 156 -6.18 8.70 4.54
N LEU A 157 -6.80 9.83 4.89
CA LEU A 157 -6.68 10.46 6.21
C LEU A 157 -7.95 10.14 7.00
N VAL A 158 -7.80 9.61 8.21
CA VAL A 158 -8.93 9.30 9.10
C VAL A 158 -8.71 9.98 10.43
N THR A 159 -9.69 10.77 10.84
CA THR A 159 -9.68 11.47 12.13
C THR A 159 -10.21 10.57 13.24
N LYS A 160 -9.96 10.95 14.51
CA LYS A 160 -10.52 10.24 15.68
C LYS A 160 -12.04 10.23 15.73
N THR A 161 -12.70 11.18 15.07
CA THR A 161 -14.17 11.28 15.02
C THR A 161 -14.78 10.43 13.90
N GLY A 162 -13.97 9.69 13.14
CA GLY A 162 -14.44 8.86 12.03
C GLY A 162 -14.55 9.61 10.70
N HIS A 163 -14.24 10.91 10.66
CA HIS A 163 -14.20 11.65 9.39
C HIS A 163 -13.00 11.20 8.55
N MET A 164 -13.28 10.81 7.31
CA MET A 164 -12.32 10.29 6.34
C MET A 164 -12.19 11.24 5.15
N ASN A 165 -10.96 11.55 4.75
CA ASN A 165 -10.64 12.23 3.50
C ASN A 165 -9.77 11.33 2.62
N VAL A 166 -10.26 10.99 1.43
CA VAL A 166 -9.58 10.18 0.42
C VAL A 166 -9.12 11.10 -0.70
N ILE A 167 -7.81 11.18 -0.89
CA ILE A 167 -7.17 12.01 -1.92
C ILE A 167 -6.53 11.06 -2.93
N GLU A 168 -6.97 11.12 -4.18
CA GLU A 168 -6.41 10.35 -5.28
C GLU A 168 -5.74 11.25 -6.30
N ILE A 169 -4.57 10.82 -6.79
CA ILE A 169 -3.81 11.48 -7.85
C ILE A 169 -3.55 10.44 -8.92
N THR A 170 -4.30 10.52 -10.02
CA THR A 170 -4.35 9.50 -11.06
C THR A 170 -3.94 10.07 -12.41
N GLN A 171 -3.21 9.27 -13.21
CA GLN A 171 -2.87 9.65 -14.58
C GLN A 171 -4.14 9.81 -15.43
N ALA A 172 -4.28 10.96 -16.08
CA ALA A 172 -5.33 11.21 -17.06
C ALA A 172 -5.13 10.32 -18.30
N SER A 173 -6.25 9.91 -18.90
CA SER A 173 -6.28 9.32 -20.23
C SER A 173 -6.13 10.41 -21.31
N PRO A 174 -5.38 10.16 -22.41
CA PRO A 174 -4.56 8.98 -22.66
C PRO A 174 -3.29 8.97 -21.78
N ILE A 175 -2.87 7.77 -21.35
CA ILE A 175 -1.67 7.60 -20.52
C ILE A 175 -0.42 7.85 -21.37
N ASP A 176 0.39 8.81 -20.94
CA ASP A 176 1.72 9.08 -21.49
C ASP A 176 2.78 8.90 -20.39
N PRO A 177 3.57 7.81 -20.43
CA PRO A 177 4.64 7.58 -19.45
C PRO A 177 5.78 8.62 -19.50
N LEU A 178 5.95 9.32 -20.63
CA LEU A 178 7.01 10.32 -20.81
C LEU A 178 6.54 11.72 -20.38
N SER A 179 5.24 11.98 -20.44
CA SER A 179 4.63 13.25 -20.02
C SER A 179 3.31 12.99 -19.26
N PRO A 180 3.37 12.41 -18.05
CA PRO A 180 2.17 12.01 -17.34
C PRO A 180 1.40 13.24 -16.86
N LYS A 181 0.15 13.36 -17.30
CA LYS A 181 -0.81 14.34 -16.75
C LYS A 181 -1.53 13.72 -15.56
N TRP A 182 -1.58 14.44 -14.44
CA TRP A 182 -2.19 13.95 -13.20
C TRP A 182 -3.47 14.72 -12.88
N VAL A 183 -4.50 13.99 -12.47
CA VAL A 183 -5.78 14.52 -11.99
C VAL A 183 -5.86 14.24 -10.50
N ARG A 184 -6.16 15.28 -9.71
CA ARG A 184 -6.42 15.16 -8.28
C ARG A 184 -7.93 15.11 -8.05
N THR A 185 -8.40 14.12 -7.31
CA THR A 185 -9.79 13.98 -6.85
C THR A 185 -9.81 13.76 -5.35
N GLU A 186 -10.81 14.34 -4.68
CA GLU A 186 -10.98 14.24 -3.23
C GLU A 186 -12.39 13.81 -2.89
N TYR A 187 -12.50 12.90 -1.93
CA TYR A 187 -13.77 12.40 -1.43
C TYR A 187 -13.77 12.41 0.10
N GLN A 188 -14.88 12.83 0.68
CA GLN A 188 -15.03 12.92 2.14
C GLN A 188 -16.24 12.10 2.59
N PHE A 189 -16.05 11.35 3.69
CA PHE A 189 -17.04 10.44 4.25
C PHE A 189 -16.93 10.41 5.77
N ASP A 190 -17.99 10.00 6.46
CA ASP A 190 -17.98 9.69 7.89
C ASP A 190 -18.25 8.19 8.09
N LEU A 191 -17.46 7.54 8.95
CA LEU A 191 -17.53 6.11 9.28
C LEU A 191 -18.62 5.78 10.32
#